data_AF-A0A447PI07-F1
#
_entry.id   AF-A0A447PI07-F1
#
_cell.length_a   1.000
_cell.length_b   1.000
_cell.length_c   1.000
_cell.angle_alpha   90.00
_cell.angle_beta   90.00
_cell.angle_gamma   90.00
#
_symmetry.space_group_name_H-M   'P 1'
#
loop_
_entity.id
_entity.type
_entity.pdbx_description
1 polymer ?
#
loop_
_entity_poly.entity_id
_entity_poly.type
_entity_poly.pdbx_seq_one_letter_code
_entity_poly.pdbx_strand_id
1 'polypeptide(L)' 'MTYQTDANGQPVNQILVEAATDIGKELYLGAVVDRSSRRVVFMASTEGGVEIEKVAEETPHLIHKVALDSADRPMPYQGA' A
#
# COMPACT_ATOMS: atom_id res chain seq x y z
N MET A 1 20.80 -2.11 -7.03
CA MET A 1 19.68 -1.37 -7.64
C MET A 1 18.42 -1.80 -6.93
N THR A 2 17.86 -0.96 -6.07
CA THR A 2 16.43 -1.04 -5.77
C THR A 2 15.70 -0.32 -6.90
N TYR A 3 14.44 -0.65 -7.16
CA TYR A 3 13.70 -0.09 -8.30
C TYR A 3 13.55 1.44 -8.25
N GLN A 4 13.75 2.04 -7.08
CA GLN A 4 13.40 3.42 -6.77
C GLN A 4 14.57 4.42 -6.84
N THR A 5 15.83 3.95 -6.93
CA THR A 5 16.99 4.85 -6.90
C THR A 5 18.07 4.43 -7.91
N ASP A 6 18.65 5.43 -8.58
CA ASP A 6 19.80 5.22 -9.46
C ASP A 6 21.07 4.87 -8.67
N ALA A 7 22.18 4.64 -9.37
CA ALA A 7 23.45 4.29 -8.75
C ALA A 7 24.04 5.39 -7.85
N ASN A 8 23.57 6.64 -7.97
CA ASN A 8 24.09 7.80 -7.25
C ASN A 8 23.37 8.05 -5.91
N GLY A 9 22.21 7.44 -5.69
CA GLY A 9 21.45 7.64 -4.46
C GLY A 9 20.69 8.97 -4.43
N GLN A 10 20.06 9.28 -3.28
CA GLN A 10 19.48 10.60 -3.00
C GLN A 10 20.16 11.22 -1.78
N PRO A 11 20.40 12.55 -1.75
CA PRO A 11 21.03 13.20 -0.60
C PRO A 11 20.13 13.13 0.64
N VAL A 12 20.69 12.72 1.79
CA VAL A 12 19.99 12.67 3.08
C VAL A 12 20.10 14.03 3.77
N ASN A 13 19.02 14.81 3.74
CA ASN A 13 18.99 16.15 4.35
C ASN A 13 18.39 16.16 5.77
N GLN A 14 17.74 15.06 6.19
CA GLN A 14 16.99 14.97 7.44
C GLN A 14 17.06 13.54 8.01
N ILE A 15 16.98 13.43 9.33
CA ILE A 15 16.89 12.15 10.06
C ILE A 15 15.56 12.11 10.80
N LEU A 16 14.76 11.07 10.57
CA LEU A 16 13.56 10.79 11.35
C LEU A 16 13.96 10.05 12.63
N VAL A 17 13.56 10.57 13.80
CA VAL A 17 13.77 9.95 15.11
C VAL A 17 12.41 9.72 15.75
N GLU A 18 12.09 8.47 16.05
CA GLU A 18 10.81 8.04 16.61
C GLU A 18 11.01 7.01 17.72
N ALA A 19 9.98 6.80 18.54
CA ALA A 19 10.00 5.77 19.56
C ALA A 19 9.88 4.38 18.92
N ALA A 20 10.56 3.40 19.50
CA ALA A 20 10.40 2.01 19.09
C ALA A 20 8.95 1.55 19.37
N THR A 21 8.40 0.77 18.44
CA THR A 21 7.06 0.17 18.56
C THR A 21 7.20 -1.35 18.59
N ASP A 22 6.54 -2.01 19.54
CA ASP A 22 6.44 -3.46 19.56
C ASP A 22 5.45 -3.93 18.49
N ILE A 23 5.98 -4.58 17.45
CA ILE A 23 5.19 -4.99 16.29
C ILE A 23 4.53 -6.36 16.57
N GLY A 24 3.23 -6.35 16.87
CA GLY A 24 2.46 -7.58 17.04
C GLY A 24 2.01 -8.23 15.72
N LYS A 25 1.72 -7.42 14.70
CA LYS A 25 1.39 -7.85 13.34
C LYS A 25 1.66 -6.71 12.35
N GLU A 26 2.22 -7.05 11.20
CA GLU A 26 2.37 -6.11 10.08
C GLU A 26 1.26 -6.34 9.07
N LEU A 27 0.72 -5.24 8.53
CA LEU A 27 -0.31 -5.25 7.50
C LEU A 27 0.08 -4.27 6.40
N TYR A 28 -0.38 -4.53 5.18
CA TYR A 28 -0.25 -3.59 4.08
C TYR A 28 -1.55 -2.80 3.92
N LEU A 29 -1.43 -1.48 3.76
CA LEU A 29 -2.52 -0.59 3.35
C LEU A 29 -1.98 0.43 2.35
N GLY A 30 -2.58 0.48 1.17
CA GLY A 30 -2.24 1.44 0.12
C GLY A 30 -3.48 1.89 -0.64
N ALA A 31 -3.38 3.02 -1.34
CA ALA A 31 -4.42 3.49 -2.23
C ALA A 31 -3.81 4.05 -3.51
N VAL A 32 -4.40 3.70 -4.65
CA VAL A 32 -3.97 4.17 -5.97
C VAL A 32 -5.18 4.57 -6.80
N VAL A 33 -4.98 5.46 -7.77
CA VAL A 33 -5.99 5.72 -8.80
C VAL A 33 -5.85 4.61 -9.84
N ASP A 34 -6.80 3.67 -9.83
CA ASP A 34 -6.85 2.63 -10.86
C ASP A 34 -7.36 3.24 -12.16
N ARG A 35 -6.50 3.24 -13.19
CA ARG A 35 -6.80 3.81 -14.50
C ARG A 35 -7.89 3.02 -15.24
N SER A 36 -8.05 1.72 -14.95
CA SER A 36 -9.07 0.88 -15.58
C SER A 36 -10.47 1.26 -15.09
N SER A 37 -10.67 1.27 -13.77
CA SER A 37 -11.94 1.66 -13.16
C SER A 37 -12.15 3.18 -13.08
N ARG A 38 -11.10 3.98 -13.26
CA ARG A 38 -11.08 5.44 -13.05
C ARG A 38 -11.56 5.83 -11.64
N ARG A 39 -11.25 4.97 -10.66
CA ARG A 39 -11.62 5.14 -9.27
C ARG A 39 -10.38 5.06 -8.38
N VAL A 40 -10.47 5.65 -7.19
CA VAL A 40 -9.50 5.41 -6.13
C VAL A 40 -9.76 4.01 -5.59
N VAL A 41 -8.76 3.15 -5.59
CA VAL A 41 -8.84 1.78 -5.08
C VAL A 41 -7.94 1.67 -3.87
N PHE A 42 -8.52 1.32 -2.74
CA PHE A 42 -7.80 0.90 -1.55
C PHE A 42 -7.42 -0.57 -1.69
N MET A 43 -6.20 -0.90 -1.25
CA MET A 43 -5.66 -2.25 -1.22
C MET A 43 -5.20 -2.54 0.20
N ALA A 44 -5.65 -3.67 0.76
CA ALA A 44 -5.25 -4.16 2.06
C ALA A 44 -4.77 -5.61 1.96
N SER A 45 -3.71 -5.97 2.70
CA SER A 45 -3.20 -7.34 2.75
C SER A 45 -2.65 -7.68 4.13
N THR A 46 -2.67 -8.97 4.46
CA THR A 46 -2.00 -9.50 5.66
C THR A 46 -0.49 -9.53 5.53
N GLU A 47 0.03 -9.40 4.30
CA GLU A 47 1.46 -9.43 3.99
C GLU A 47 2.08 -8.04 4.14
N GLY A 48 2.07 -7.51 5.38
CA GLY A 48 2.82 -6.30 5.71
C GLY A 48 4.33 -6.53 5.69
N GLY A 49 5.10 -5.47 5.44
CA GLY A 49 6.57 -5.55 5.39
C GLY A 49 7.17 -6.17 4.13
N VAL A 50 6.33 -6.57 3.17
CA VAL A 50 6.73 -7.15 1.88
C VAL A 50 6.38 -6.19 0.73
N GLU A 51 7.16 -6.21 -0.36
CA GLU A 51 6.82 -5.48 -1.59
C GLU A 51 5.48 -5.96 -2.15
N ILE A 52 4.53 -5.03 -2.31
CA ILE A 52 3.15 -5.37 -2.68
C ILE A 52 3.06 -5.94 -4.10
N GLU A 53 3.99 -5.55 -4.97
CA GLU A 53 4.12 -6.06 -6.34
C GLU A 53 4.36 -7.57 -6.33
N LYS A 54 5.22 -8.05 -5.43
CA LYS A 54 5.51 -9.49 -5.27
C LYS A 54 4.27 -10.24 -4.78
N VAL A 55 3.54 -9.69 -3.81
CA VAL A 55 2.30 -10.29 -3.31
C VAL A 55 1.24 -10.34 -4.42
N ALA A 56 1.17 -9.31 -5.28
CA ALA A 56 0.25 -9.28 -6.41
C ALA A 56 0.57 -10.34 -7.48
N GLU A 57 1.83 -10.71 -7.64
CA GLU A 57 2.26 -11.75 -8.58
C GLU A 57 2.11 -13.17 -8.01
N GLU A 58 2.57 -13.41 -6.79
CA GLU A 58 2.63 -14.76 -6.19
C GLU A 58 1.33 -15.16 -5.49
N THR A 59 0.72 -14.24 -4.74
CA THR A 59 -0.43 -14.50 -3.87
C THR A 59 -1.52 -13.43 -3.99
N PRO A 60 -2.04 -13.15 -5.19
CA PRO A 60 -2.97 -12.03 -5.43
C PRO A 60 -4.26 -12.09 -4.60
N HIS A 61 -4.67 -13.29 -4.17
CA HIS A 61 -5.86 -13.50 -3.35
C HIS A 61 -5.73 -12.97 -1.92
N LEU A 62 -4.51 -12.65 -1.46
CA LEU A 62 -4.26 -11.98 -0.17
C LEU A 62 -4.44 -10.45 -0.26
N ILE A 63 -4.62 -9.90 -1.46
CA ILE A 63 -4.85 -8.47 -1.66
C ILE A 63 -6.34 -8.21 -1.81
N HIS A 64 -6.93 -7.64 -0.77
CA HIS A 64 -8.31 -7.18 -0.78
C HIS A 64 -8.38 -5.77 -1.36
N LYS A 65 -9.30 -5.53 -2.30
CA LYS A 65 -9.45 -4.26 -2.99
C LYS A 65 -10.84 -3.68 -2.81
N VAL A 66 -10.93 -2.39 -2.53
CA VAL A 66 -12.21 -1.65 -2.46
C VAL A 66 -12.10 -0.40 -3.32
N ALA A 67 -12.95 -0.29 -4.34
CA ALA A 67 -13.04 0.90 -5.18
C ALA A 67 -14.00 1.90 -4.55
N LEU A 68 -13.52 3.12 -4.30
CA LEU A 68 -14.38 4.20 -3.83
C LEU A 68 -15.36 4.60 -4.94
N ASP A 69 -16.62 4.75 -4.58
CA ASP A 69 -17.58 5.40 -5.47
C ASP A 69 -17.32 6.91 -5.48
N SER A 70 -17.25 7.50 -6.67
CA SER A 70 -17.10 8.93 -6.87
C SER A 70 -18.33 9.74 -6.45
N ALA A 71 -19.51 9.11 -6.40
CA ALA A 71 -20.76 9.78 -6.01
C ALA A 71 -20.92 9.90 -4.49
N ASP A 72 -20.25 9.02 -3.73
CA ASP A 72 -20.40 8.91 -2.29
C ASP A 72 -19.10 9.23 -1.54
N ARG A 73 -19.22 9.47 -0.23
CA ARG A 73 -18.06 9.52 0.66
C ARG A 73 -17.52 8.09 0.87
N PRO A 74 -16.25 7.93 1.28
CA PRO A 74 -15.78 6.64 1.83
C PRO A 74 -16.73 6.21 2.96
N MET A 75 -17.40 5.08 2.79
CA MET A 75 -18.35 4.56 3.78
C MET A 75 -17.62 3.62 4.74
N PRO A 76 -18.05 3.54 6.02
CA PRO A 76 -17.39 2.71 7.04
C PRO A 76 -17.28 1.21 6.69
N TYR A 77 -18.16 0.73 5.81
CA TYR A 77 -18.20 -0.65 5.34
C TYR A 77 -18.50 -0.65 3.84
N GLN A 78 -17.49 -1.00 3.04
CA GLN A 78 -17.58 -1.10 1.56
C GLN A 78 -16.98 -2.41 1.01
N GLY A 79 -16.45 -3.28 1.88
CA GLY A 79 -15.96 -4.61 1.52
C GLY A 79 -16.99 -5.66 1.93
N ALA A 80 -17.36 -6.55 1.00
CA ALA A 80 -18.20 -7.71 1.30
C ALA A 80 -17.43 -8.73 2.16
#